data_AF-A0A8X8KCL7-F1
#
_entry.id   AF-A0A8X8KCL7-F1
#
_cell.length_a   1.000
_cell.length_b   1.000
_cell.length_c   1.000
_cell.angle_alpha   90.00
_cell.angle_beta   90.00
_cell.angle_gamma   90.00
#
_symmetry.space_group_name_H-M   'P 1'
#
loop_
_entity.id
_entity.type
_entity.pdbx_description
1 polymer ?
#
loop_
_entity_poly.entity_id
_entity_poly.type
_entity_poly.pdbx_seq_one_letter_code
_entity_poly.pdbx_strand_id
1 'polypeptide(L)' 'MTSSETRPPYLRADGDDLYVRVHVQPGAKIDAIGGCHGDALKIRLRARPVDGAANTALSALLCATLRLKRQQ' A
#
# COMPACT_ATOMS: atom_id res chain seq x y z
N MET A 1 -19.63 16.58 19.81
CA MET A 1 -18.21 16.73 19.41
C MET A 1 -17.83 15.51 18.59
N THR A 2 -18.17 15.48 17.30
CA THR A 2 -17.82 14.36 16.41
C THR A 2 -16.46 14.65 15.81
N SER A 3 -15.45 13.95 16.30
CA SER A 3 -14.09 13.99 15.77
C SER A 3 -14.12 13.84 14.25
N SER A 4 -13.54 14.80 13.55
CA SER A 4 -13.27 14.71 12.12
C SER A 4 -12.24 13.59 11.90
N GLU A 5 -12.70 12.37 11.63
CA GLU A 5 -11.86 11.30 11.11
C GLU A 5 -11.30 11.77 9.78
N THR A 6 -10.10 12.34 9.83
CA THR A 6 -9.39 12.78 8.63
C THR A 6 -8.90 11.52 7.95
N ARG A 7 -9.73 11.00 7.04
CA ARG A 7 -9.40 9.82 6.28
C ARG A 7 -8.13 10.11 5.47
N PRO A 8 -7.11 9.23 5.50
CA PRO A 8 -5.87 9.51 4.79
C PRO A 8 -6.16 9.68 3.29
N PRO A 9 -5.51 10.62 2.58
CA PRO A 9 -5.83 10.94 1.18
C PRO A 9 -5.53 9.79 0.20
N TYR A 10 -4.70 8.84 0.64
CA TYR A 10 -4.41 7.61 -0.11
C TYR A 10 -5.48 6.51 0.07
N LEU A 11 -6.49 6.73 0.91
CA LEU A 11 -7.49 5.75 1.28
C LEU A 11 -8.87 6.16 0.79
N ARG A 12 -9.46 5.35 -0.11
CA ARG A 12 -10.83 5.52 -0.59
C ARG A 12 -11.60 4.24 -0.29
N ALA A 13 -12.72 4.33 0.42
CA ALA A 13 -13.66 3.21 0.46
C ALA A 13 -14.77 3.41 -0.56
N ASP A 14 -15.25 2.29 -1.08
CA ASP A 14 -16.36 2.19 -2.01
C ASP A 14 -17.21 0.99 -1.56
N GLY A 15 -18.30 1.24 -0.82
CA GLY A 15 -19.07 0.17 -0.17
C GLY A 15 -18.21 -0.65 0.81
N ASP A 16 -18.13 -1.96 0.56
CA ASP A 16 -17.30 -2.91 1.32
C ASP A 16 -15.84 -2.97 0.83
N ASP A 17 -15.52 -2.33 -0.30
CA ASP A 17 -14.19 -2.32 -0.88
C ASP A 17 -13.35 -1.14 -0.38
N LEU A 18 -12.04 -1.37 -0.23
CA LEU A 18 -11.08 -0.37 0.20
C LEU A 18 -9.96 -0.24 -0.83
N TYR A 19 -9.93 0.91 -1.51
CA TYR A 19 -8.89 1.30 -2.45
C TYR A 19 -7.79 2.08 -1.74
N VAL A 20 -6.56 1.59 -1.89
CA VAL A 20 -5.36 2.24 -1.37
C VAL A 20 -4.48 2.67 -2.54
N ARG A 21 -4.25 3.97 -2.70
CA ARG A 21 -3.24 4.47 -3.62
C ARG A 21 -1.86 4.24 -3.01
N VAL A 22 -1.03 3.46 -3.68
CA VAL A 22 0.34 3.19 -3.26
C VAL A 22 1.32 3.65 -4.32
N HIS A 23 2.40 4.29 -3.88
CA HIS A 23 3.50 4.67 -4.74
C HIS A 23 4.69 3.73 -4.45
N VAL A 24 4.87 2.74 -5.30
CA VAL A 24 5.91 1.73 -5.14
C VAL A 24 7.24 2.25 -5.65
N GLN A 25 8.25 2.26 -4.78
CA GLN A 25 9.65 2.51 -5.12
C GLN A 25 10.42 1.18 -5.14
N PRO A 26 10.67 0.61 -6.33
CA PRO A 26 11.43 -0.63 -6.49
C PRO A 26 12.93 -0.39 -6.27
N GLY A 27 13.67 -1.45 -5.97
CA GLY A 27 15.12 -1.40 -5.76
C GLY A 27 15.56 -0.82 -4.41
N ALA A 28 14.67 -0.83 -3.41
CA ALA A 28 15.03 -0.44 -2.05
C ALA A 28 15.90 -1.51 -1.35
N LYS A 29 16.66 -1.10 -0.33
CA LYS A 29 17.47 -2.04 0.48
C LYS A 29 16.60 -2.96 1.34
N ILE A 30 15.44 -2.48 1.77
CA ILE A 30 14.48 -3.18 2.63
C ILE A 30 13.04 -2.95 2.16
N ASP A 31 12.17 -3.91 2.42
CA ASP A 31 10.73 -3.77 2.21
C ASP A 31 10.16 -2.96 3.38
N ALA A 32 9.60 -1.80 3.10
CA ALA A 32 9.10 -0.90 4.14
C ALA A 32 7.93 -0.05 3.63
N ILE A 33 6.89 0.03 4.44
CA ILE A 33 5.83 1.02 4.27
C ILE A 33 6.40 2.36 4.76
N GLY A 34 6.56 3.31 3.84
CA GLY A 34 6.97 4.66 4.14
C GLY A 34 5.78 5.53 4.59
N GLY A 35 6.01 6.84 4.60
CA GLY A 35 4.97 7.83 4.89
C GLY A 35 4.05 8.10 3.70
N CYS A 36 3.02 8.91 3.94
CA CYS A 36 2.21 9.52 2.91
C CYS A 36 3.07 10.43 2.01
N HIS A 37 2.87 10.29 0.70
CA HIS A 37 3.47 11.12 -0.32
C HIS A 37 2.34 11.72 -1.16
N GLY A 38 1.91 12.93 -0.78
CA GLY A 38 0.69 13.52 -1.32
C GLY A 38 -0.51 12.61 -1.07
N ASP A 39 -1.14 12.16 -2.17
CA ASP A 39 -2.34 11.31 -2.15
C ASP A 39 -2.02 9.82 -2.27
N ALA A 40 -0.78 9.39 -2.09
CA ALA A 40 -0.37 7.99 -2.17
C ALA A 40 0.49 7.56 -0.97
N LEU A 41 0.35 6.31 -0.55
CA LEU A 41 1.21 5.72 0.46
C LEU A 41 2.51 5.24 -0.19
N LYS A 42 3.64 5.80 0.23
CA LYS A 42 4.94 5.43 -0.33
C LYS A 42 5.35 4.07 0.19
N ILE A 43 5.60 3.12 -0.69
CA ILE A 43 6.03 1.77 -0.30
C ILE A 43 7.35 1.48 -0.99
N ARG A 44 8.34 1.09 -0.21
CA ARG A 44 9.66 0.70 -0.71
C ARG A 44 9.71 -0.82 -0.76
N LEU A 45 10.08 -1.36 -1.92
CA LEU A 45 10.23 -2.80 -2.10
C LEU A 45 11.62 -3.11 -2.62
N ARG A 46 12.20 -4.20 -2.10
CA ARG A 46 13.45 -4.79 -2.61
C ARG A 46 13.27 -5.39 -3.99
N ALA A 47 12.03 -5.77 -4.31
CA ALA A 47 11.66 -6.31 -5.61
C ALA A 47 12.11 -5.38 -6.74
N ARG A 48 12.68 -5.98 -7.79
CA ARG A 48 13.03 -5.28 -9.03
C ARG A 48 11.74 -4.95 -9.79
N PRO A 49 11.71 -3.87 -10.59
CA PRO A 49 10.53 -3.48 -11.38
C PRO A 49 10.41 -4.34 -12.64
N VAL A 50 10.47 -5.66 -12.49
CA VAL A 50 10.39 -6.63 -13.59
C VAL A 50 9.17 -7.52 -13.37
N ASP A 51 8.38 -7.71 -14.43
CA ASP A 51 7.26 -8.67 -14.51
C ASP A 51 6.36 -8.78 -13.26
N GLY A 52 5.83 -7.67 -12.78
CA GLY A 52 4.85 -7.69 -11.67
C GLY A 52 5.42 -8.18 -10.33
N ALA A 53 6.72 -8.42 -10.20
CA ALA A 53 7.36 -8.83 -8.94
C ALA A 53 7.14 -7.81 -7.82
N ALA A 54 7.09 -6.52 -8.18
CA ALA A 54 6.73 -5.45 -7.27
C ALA A 54 5.29 -5.58 -6.75
N ASN A 55 4.33 -5.97 -7.60
CA ASN A 55 2.95 -6.17 -7.19
C ASN A 55 2.79 -7.40 -6.30
N THR A 56 3.50 -8.50 -6.61
CA THR A 56 3.51 -9.69 -5.77
C THR A 56 4.11 -9.41 -4.39
N ALA A 57 5.24 -8.71 -4.34
CA ALA A 57 5.88 -8.32 -3.08
C ALA A 57 5.01 -7.33 -2.28
N LEU A 58 4.38 -6.36 -2.96
CA LEU A 58 3.41 -5.45 -2.36
C LEU A 58 2.25 -6.20 -1.72
N SER A 59 1.59 -7.09 -2.48
CA SER A 59 0.48 -7.90 -1.99
C SER A 59 0.90 -8.79 -0.83
N ALA A 60 2.09 -9.38 -0.87
CA ALA A 60 2.64 -10.16 0.24
C ALA A 60 2.85 -9.30 1.50
N LEU A 61 3.42 -8.10 1.35
CA LEU A 61 3.64 -7.16 2.44
C LEU A 61 2.32 -6.70 3.06
N LEU A 62 1.33 -6.34 2.25
CA LEU A 62 0.01 -5.92 2.71
C LEU A 62 -0.76 -7.05 3.38
N CYS A 63 -0.78 -8.25 2.79
CA CYS A 63 -1.39 -9.44 3.40
C CYS A 63 -0.76 -9.75 4.76
N ALA A 64 0.57 -9.67 4.89
CA ALA A 64 1.26 -9.91 6.15
C ALA A 64 0.95 -8.83 7.20
N THR A 65 0.93 -7.56 6.79
CA THR A 65 0.71 -6.42 7.70
C THR A 65 -0.73 -6.34 8.18
N LEU A 66 -1.69 -6.47 7.27
CA LEU A 66 -3.12 -6.33 7.54
C LEU A 66 -3.82 -7.66 7.84
N ARG A 67 -3.08 -8.78 7.79
CA ARG A 67 -3.62 -10.15 7.92
C ARG A 67 -4.75 -10.45 6.94
N LEU A 68 -4.72 -9.80 5.78
CA LEU A 68 -5.71 -10.00 4.71
C LEU A 68 -5.32 -11.18 3.83
N LYS A 69 -6.32 -11.90 3.32
CA LYS A 69 -6.11 -12.93 2.29
C LYS A 69 -5.87 -12.25 0.95
N ARG A 70 -4.94 -12.79 0.16
CA ARG A 70 -4.67 -12.30 -1.19
C ARG A 70 -5.84 -12.71 -2.08
N GLN A 71 -6.58 -11.74 -2.59
CA GLN A 71 -7.55 -11.92 -3.66
C GLN A 71 -7.02 -11.14 -4.85
N GLN A 72 -6.63 -11.86 -5.92
CA GLN A 72 -6.21 -11.26 -7.19
C GLN A 72 -7.34 -11.36 -8.20
#